data_AF-G0TX51-F1
#
_entry.id   AF-G0TX51-F1
#
_cell.length_a   1.000
_cell.length_b   1.000
_cell.length_c   1.000
_cell.angle_alpha   90.00
_cell.angle_beta   90.00
_cell.angle_gamma   90.00
#
_symmetry.space_group_name_H-M   'P 1'
#
loop_
_entity.id
_entity.type
_entity.pdbx_description
1 polymer ?
#
loop_
_entity_poly.entity_id
_entity_poly.type
_entity_poly.pdbx_seq_one_letter_code
_entity_poly.pdbx_strand_id
1 'polypeptide(L)'
;MVCLVSEYCCGMKPCDVLLWRRPPVTGAIFGTLLITISLFMLMEYTIVTFTCRVLQLLLATGFTYSLTKGETITEDDIYRAVDKFVECLAPVLTKALQRGYHIVMWRDRRVSACVLLFSISVGMLGNLLSDMMLLFTTIVFLFTAPIAYEKNKSAVDSFLLKMKETVNEHLGSFQTRFDSTRKRE
;
A
#
# COMPACT_ATOMS: atom_id res chain seq x y z
N MET A 1 -3.09 -19.46 20.98
CA MET A 1 -3.83 -18.27 20.49
C MET A 1 -3.69 -18.05 18.97
N VAL A 2 -2.56 -18.41 18.34
CA VAL A 2 -2.35 -18.36 16.88
C VAL A 2 -3.32 -19.28 16.08
N CYS A 3 -3.78 -20.38 16.67
CA CYS A 3 -4.67 -21.33 16.00
C CYS A 3 -6.09 -20.81 15.75
N LEU A 4 -6.65 -19.96 16.62
CA LEU A 4 -7.99 -19.40 16.43
C LEU A 4 -8.03 -18.45 15.23
N VAL A 5 -7.01 -17.59 15.06
CA VAL A 5 -6.94 -16.63 13.96
C VAL A 5 -6.82 -17.34 12.59
N SER A 6 -6.10 -18.46 12.53
CA SER A 6 -5.92 -19.25 11.30
C SER A 6 -7.25 -19.84 10.79
N GLU A 7 -8.11 -20.31 11.69
CA GLU A 7 -9.42 -20.88 11.36
C GLU A 7 -10.39 -19.81 10.83
N TYR A 8 -10.39 -18.60 11.41
CA TYR A 8 -11.25 -17.49 10.96
C TYR A 8 -10.77 -16.81 9.67
N CYS A 9 -9.46 -16.88 9.37
CA CYS A 9 -8.87 -16.32 8.16
C CYS A 9 -8.91 -17.26 6.94
N CYS A 10 -9.25 -18.54 7.14
CA CYS A 10 -9.27 -19.51 6.06
C CYS A 10 -10.34 -19.15 5.01
N GLY A 11 -9.89 -18.75 3.80
CA GLY A 11 -10.75 -18.43 2.66
C GLY A 11 -11.09 -16.95 2.46
N MET A 12 -10.56 -16.02 3.27
CA MET A 12 -10.76 -14.58 3.04
C MET A 12 -9.77 -14.02 2.03
N LYS A 13 -10.26 -13.35 0.97
CA LYS A 13 -9.38 -12.58 0.09
C LYS A 13 -8.93 -11.29 0.80
N PRO A 14 -7.72 -10.77 0.55
CA PRO A 14 -7.25 -9.53 1.18
C PRO A 14 -8.20 -8.34 0.98
N CYS A 15 -8.88 -8.30 -0.17
CA CYS A 15 -9.89 -7.29 -0.46
C CYS A 15 -11.11 -7.38 0.47
N ASP A 16 -11.52 -8.58 0.89
CA ASP A 16 -12.66 -8.76 1.79
C ASP A 16 -12.35 -8.27 3.21
N VAL A 17 -11.07 -8.29 3.59
CA VAL A 17 -10.58 -7.73 4.85
C VAL A 17 -10.62 -6.20 4.81
N LEU A 18 -10.13 -5.60 3.71
CA LEU A 18 -10.16 -4.14 3.51
C LEU A 18 -11.59 -3.57 3.46
N LEU A 19 -12.53 -4.30 2.87
CA LEU A 19 -13.93 -3.89 2.76
C LEU A 19 -14.78 -4.20 4.01
N TRP A 20 -14.17 -4.70 5.09
CA TRP A 20 -14.86 -5.05 6.34
C TRP A 20 -16.03 -6.01 6.13
N ARG A 21 -15.90 -6.96 5.19
CA ARG A 21 -16.97 -7.91 4.84
C ARG A 21 -17.37 -8.81 6.01
N ARG A 22 -16.47 -8.99 6.99
CA ARG A 22 -16.71 -9.67 8.27
C ARG A 22 -16.26 -8.76 9.44
N PRO A 23 -17.10 -7.81 9.90
CA PRO A 23 -16.72 -6.76 10.84
C PRO A 23 -16.08 -7.22 12.15
N PRO A 24 -16.47 -8.33 12.82
CA PRO A 24 -15.81 -8.73 14.06
C PRO A 24 -14.36 -9.20 13.84
N VAL A 25 -14.07 -9.87 12.72
CA VAL A 25 -12.73 -10.37 12.41
C VAL A 25 -11.87 -9.25 11.83
N THR A 26 -12.40 -8.48 10.87
CA THR A 26 -11.66 -7.38 10.24
C THR A 26 -11.41 -6.24 11.22
N GLY A 27 -12.38 -5.94 12.10
CA GLY A 27 -12.24 -4.97 13.17
C GLY A 27 -11.23 -5.39 14.23
N ALA A 28 -11.18 -6.69 14.60
CA ALA A 28 -10.16 -7.19 15.51
C ALA A 28 -8.75 -7.10 14.92
N ILE A 29 -8.57 -7.44 13.63
CA ILE A 29 -7.29 -7.32 12.93
C ILE A 29 -6.87 -5.84 12.85
N PHE A 30 -7.78 -4.96 12.42
CA PHE A 30 -7.52 -3.53 12.31
C PHE A 30 -7.22 -2.90 13.68
N GLY A 31 -7.99 -3.23 14.70
CA GLY A 31 -7.78 -2.77 16.07
C GLY A 31 -6.44 -3.23 16.65
N THR A 32 -6.06 -4.50 16.41
CA THR A 32 -4.75 -5.02 16.85
C THR A 32 -3.61 -4.29 16.15
N LEU A 33 -3.72 -4.04 14.84
CA LEU A 33 -2.75 -3.25 14.07
C LEU A 33 -2.64 -1.82 14.60
N LEU A 34 -3.77 -1.15 14.81
CA LEU A 34 -3.80 0.22 15.33
C LEU A 34 -3.20 0.30 16.74
N ILE A 35 -3.59 -0.58 17.66
CA ILE A 35 -3.06 -0.60 19.04
C ILE A 35 -1.55 -0.83 19.02
N THR A 36 -1.09 -1.78 18.22
CA THR A 36 0.35 -2.09 18.09
C THR A 36 1.11 -0.85 17.60
N ILE A 37 0.64 -0.21 16.54
CA ILE A 37 1.30 0.97 15.96
C ILE A 37 1.21 2.18 16.89
N SER A 38 0.07 2.39 17.56
CA SER A 38 -0.09 3.44 18.56
C SER A 38 0.87 3.25 19.75
N LEU A 39 1.08 2.02 20.20
CA LEU A 39 2.06 1.70 21.23
C LEU A 39 3.49 2.05 20.75
N PHE A 40 3.82 1.75 19.49
CA PHE A 40 5.09 2.17 18.89
C PHE A 40 5.22 3.69 18.73
N MET A 41 4.13 4.39 18.42
CA MET A 41 4.10 5.87 18.38
C MET A 41 4.41 6.47 19.76
N LEU A 42 3.85 5.90 20.84
CA LEU A 42 4.10 6.35 22.22
C LEU A 42 5.56 6.15 22.65
N MET A 43 6.25 5.18 22.06
CA MET A 43 7.65 4.87 22.36
C MET A 43 8.64 5.59 21.42
N GLU A 44 8.16 6.50 20.55
CA GLU A 44 8.93 7.24 19.54
C GLU A 44 9.85 6.35 18.67
N TYR A 45 9.43 5.12 18.37
CA TYR A 45 10.23 4.21 17.55
C TYR A 45 10.32 4.70 16.09
N THR A 46 11.48 4.51 15.47
CA THR A 46 11.71 4.77 14.04
C THR A 46 11.44 3.52 13.20
N ILE A 47 11.15 3.66 11.90
CA ILE A 47 10.89 2.51 11.00
C ILE A 47 12.07 1.53 10.98
N VAL A 48 13.29 2.07 11.08
CA VAL A 48 14.54 1.29 11.09
C VAL A 48 14.62 0.40 12.32
N THR A 49 14.34 0.95 13.50
CA THR A 49 14.37 0.17 14.75
C THR A 49 13.27 -0.87 14.78
N PHE A 50 12.07 -0.55 14.28
CA PHE A 50 10.98 -1.51 14.14
C PHE A 50 11.37 -2.70 13.24
N THR A 51 11.89 -2.43 12.04
CA THR A 51 12.27 -3.47 11.08
C THR A 51 13.36 -4.37 11.66
N CYS A 52 14.33 -3.79 12.36
CA CYS A 52 15.38 -4.53 13.03
C CYS A 52 14.82 -5.45 14.14
N ARG A 53 13.87 -4.97 14.95
CA ARG A 53 13.24 -5.79 15.99
C ARG A 53 12.38 -6.91 15.43
N VAL A 54 11.65 -6.68 14.34
CA VAL A 54 10.91 -7.73 13.63
C VAL A 54 11.87 -8.80 13.11
N LEU A 55 12.98 -8.39 12.48
CA LEU A 55 14.01 -9.31 12.03
C LEU A 55 14.60 -10.13 13.20
N GLN A 56 14.89 -9.48 14.32
CA GLN A 56 15.36 -10.17 15.54
C GLN A 56 14.33 -11.18 16.06
N LEU A 57 13.04 -10.86 16.07
CA LEU A 57 11.97 -11.78 16.45
C LEU A 57 11.83 -12.96 15.48
N LEU A 58 11.94 -12.73 14.18
CA LEU A 58 11.92 -13.79 13.17
C LEU A 58 13.11 -14.74 13.33
N LEU A 59 14.30 -14.19 13.55
CA LEU A 59 15.49 -15.01 13.82
C LEU A 59 15.37 -15.77 15.14
N ALA A 60 14.87 -15.12 16.20
CA ALA A 60 14.66 -15.75 17.49
C ALA A 60 13.61 -16.88 17.42
N THR A 61 12.52 -16.67 16.68
CA THR A 61 11.50 -17.71 16.46
C THR A 61 12.00 -18.85 15.60
N GLY A 62 12.80 -18.58 14.56
CA GLY A 62 13.47 -19.62 13.78
C GLY A 62 14.44 -20.44 14.64
N PHE A 63 15.20 -19.76 15.51
CA PHE A 63 16.12 -20.40 16.45
C PHE A 63 15.40 -21.28 17.48
N THR A 64 14.34 -20.78 18.11
CA THR A 64 13.56 -21.58 19.07
C THR A 64 12.84 -22.74 18.40
N TYR A 65 12.34 -22.56 17.18
CA TYR A 65 11.75 -23.64 16.38
C TYR A 65 12.76 -24.76 16.11
N SER A 66 13.98 -24.41 15.71
CA SER A 66 15.08 -25.35 15.48
C SER A 66 15.49 -26.12 16.74
N LEU A 67 15.31 -25.56 17.93
CA LEU A 67 15.63 -26.23 19.20
C LEU A 67 14.50 -27.12 19.72
N THR A 68 13.25 -26.74 19.47
CA THR A 68 12.07 -27.41 20.08
C THR A 68 11.55 -28.58 19.25
N LYS A 69 11.69 -28.49 17.92
CA LYS A 69 11.43 -29.60 17.01
C LYS A 69 12.75 -30.03 16.40
N GLY A 70 13.32 -31.14 16.88
CA GLY A 70 14.47 -31.81 16.26
C GLY A 70 14.17 -32.39 14.86
N GLU A 71 13.12 -31.94 14.17
CA GLU A 71 12.95 -32.14 12.74
C GLU A 71 13.79 -31.08 12.05
N THR A 72 14.92 -31.51 11.51
CA THR A 72 15.69 -30.74 10.55
C THR A 72 14.75 -30.29 9.44
N ILE A 73 14.38 -29.01 9.41
CA ILE A 73 13.76 -28.40 8.23
C ILE A 73 14.67 -28.77 7.06
N THR A 74 14.18 -29.64 6.18
CA THR A 74 14.98 -30.17 5.09
C THR A 74 15.24 -29.03 4.11
N GLU A 75 16.45 -28.94 3.56
CA GLU A 75 16.82 -27.88 2.61
C GLU A 75 15.75 -27.75 1.50
N ASP A 76 15.21 -28.89 1.04
CA ASP A 76 14.14 -28.98 0.05
C ASP A 76 12.85 -28.22 0.41
N ASP A 77 12.46 -28.16 1.69
CA ASP A 77 11.25 -27.43 2.12
C ASP A 77 11.48 -25.91 2.11
N ILE A 78 12.70 -25.47 2.45
CA ILE A 78 13.10 -24.07 2.37
C ILE A 78 13.19 -23.65 0.90
N TYR A 79 13.86 -24.44 0.05
CA TYR A 79 13.94 -24.18 -1.38
C TYR A 79 12.55 -24.10 -2.00
N ARG A 80 11.63 -25.01 -1.66
CA ARG A 80 10.26 -24.99 -2.16
C ARG A 80 9.45 -23.79 -1.66
N ALA A 81 9.67 -23.33 -0.43
CA ALA A 81 9.02 -22.13 0.10
C ALA A 81 9.56 -20.85 -0.54
N VAL A 82 10.88 -20.77 -0.75
CA VAL A 82 11.55 -19.67 -1.43
C VAL A 82 11.14 -19.63 -2.90
N ASP A 83 11.11 -20.77 -3.60
CA ASP A 83 10.68 -20.83 -5.00
C ASP A 83 9.23 -20.39 -5.15
N LYS A 84 8.32 -20.86 -4.29
CA LYS A 84 6.93 -20.36 -4.31
C LYS A 84 6.85 -18.85 -4.07
N PHE A 85 7.69 -18.33 -3.17
CA PHE A 85 7.73 -16.90 -2.90
C PHE A 85 8.29 -16.12 -4.09
N VAL A 86 9.36 -16.60 -4.72
CA VAL A 86 9.99 -16.01 -5.90
C VAL A 86 9.05 -16.10 -7.10
N GLU A 87 8.39 -17.23 -7.36
CA GLU A 87 7.39 -17.40 -8.41
C GLU A 87 6.20 -16.47 -8.24
N CYS A 88 5.77 -16.20 -7.01
CA CYS A 88 4.70 -15.24 -6.73
C CYS A 88 5.17 -13.78 -6.86
N LEU A 89 6.36 -13.48 -6.36
CA LEU A 89 6.85 -12.11 -6.22
C LEU A 89 7.55 -11.60 -7.48
N ALA A 90 8.34 -12.42 -8.15
CA ALA A 90 9.07 -12.07 -9.37
C ALA A 90 8.18 -11.49 -10.47
N PRO A 91 7.02 -12.07 -10.85
CA PRO A 91 6.17 -11.49 -11.89
C PRO A 91 5.53 -10.16 -11.46
N VAL A 92 5.25 -9.98 -10.17
CA VAL A 92 4.72 -8.72 -9.63
C VAL A 92 5.80 -7.65 -9.65
N LEU A 93 6.99 -7.99 -9.16
CA LEU A 93 8.13 -7.08 -9.08
C LEU A 93 8.63 -6.68 -10.46
N THR A 94 8.78 -7.63 -11.38
CA THR A 94 9.20 -7.35 -12.77
C THR A 94 8.19 -6.44 -13.48
N LYS A 95 6.88 -6.70 -13.37
CA LYS A 95 5.84 -5.81 -13.92
C LYS A 95 5.88 -4.43 -13.27
N ALA A 96 6.06 -4.35 -11.96
CA ALA A 96 6.15 -3.08 -11.24
C ALA A 96 7.39 -2.29 -11.68
N LEU A 97 8.54 -2.95 -11.80
CA LEU A 97 9.80 -2.35 -12.22
C LEU A 97 9.74 -1.88 -13.68
N GLN A 98 9.13 -2.68 -14.57
CA GLN A 98 8.94 -2.32 -15.97
C GLN A 98 8.00 -1.11 -16.12
N ARG A 99 6.90 -1.06 -15.36
CA ARG A 99 6.04 0.14 -15.32
C ARG A 99 6.78 1.34 -14.74
N GLY A 100 7.51 1.16 -13.64
CA GLY A 100 8.34 2.19 -13.03
C GLY A 100 9.35 2.75 -14.02
N TYR A 101 10.03 1.88 -14.78
CA TYR A 101 10.94 2.27 -15.84
C TYR A 101 10.25 3.14 -16.90
N HIS A 102 9.06 2.74 -17.38
CA HIS A 102 8.29 3.55 -18.34
C HIS A 102 7.91 4.93 -17.80
N ILE A 103 7.58 5.02 -16.51
CA ILE A 103 7.26 6.28 -15.82
C ILE A 103 8.52 7.15 -15.70
N VAL A 104 9.66 6.58 -15.30
CA VAL A 104 10.94 7.29 -15.16
C VAL A 104 11.47 7.77 -16.52
N MET A 105 11.31 6.98 -17.58
CA MET A 105 11.66 7.36 -18.96
C MET A 105 10.70 8.38 -19.58
N TRP A 106 9.73 8.91 -18.81
CA TRP A 106 8.75 9.90 -19.29
C TRP A 106 7.96 9.45 -20.54
N ARG A 107 7.85 8.13 -20.76
CA ARG A 107 7.21 7.59 -21.96
C ARG A 107 5.72 7.89 -22.01
N ASP A 108 5.11 8.05 -20.83
CA ASP A 108 3.78 8.63 -20.67
C ASP A 108 3.89 9.95 -19.88
N ARG A 109 4.04 11.05 -20.61
CA ARG A 109 4.34 12.38 -20.03
C ARG A 109 3.30 12.85 -19.02
N ARG A 110 2.03 12.46 -19.19
CA ARG A 110 0.95 12.84 -18.25
C ARG A 110 1.06 12.06 -16.94
N VAL A 111 1.24 10.75 -17.04
CA VAL A 111 1.35 9.88 -15.86
C VAL A 111 2.63 10.20 -15.09
N SER A 112 3.77 10.35 -15.78
CA SER A 112 5.04 10.71 -15.16
C SER A 112 4.98 12.06 -14.44
N ALA A 113 4.38 13.08 -15.04
CA ALA A 113 4.20 14.38 -14.39
C ALA A 113 3.29 14.28 -13.15
N CYS A 114 2.19 13.53 -13.24
CA CYS A 114 1.28 13.32 -12.12
C CYS A 114 1.97 12.59 -10.96
N VAL A 115 2.72 11.53 -11.25
CA VAL A 115 3.49 10.77 -10.25
C VAL A 115 4.57 11.65 -9.60
N LEU A 116 5.25 12.49 -10.38
CA LEU A 116 6.25 13.43 -9.86
C LEU A 116 5.62 14.45 -8.90
N LEU A 117 4.53 15.10 -9.32
CA LEU A 117 3.83 16.08 -8.49
C LEU A 117 3.30 15.43 -7.21
N PHE A 118 2.68 14.26 -7.33
CA PHE A 118 2.22 13.48 -6.19
C PHE A 118 3.37 13.15 -5.24
N SER A 119 4.50 12.67 -5.76
CA SER A 119 5.69 12.35 -4.97
C SER A 119 6.24 13.56 -4.22
N ILE A 120 6.25 14.74 -4.83
CA ILE A 120 6.69 15.99 -4.17
C ILE A 120 5.71 16.37 -3.06
N SER A 121 4.39 16.32 -3.33
CA SER A 121 3.38 16.62 -2.31
C SER A 121 3.45 15.67 -1.13
N VAL A 122 3.62 14.37 -1.38
CA VAL A 122 3.82 13.37 -0.32
C VAL A 122 5.10 13.64 0.46
N GLY A 123 6.20 14.02 -0.21
CA GLY A 123 7.45 14.39 0.45
C GLY A 123 7.30 15.61 1.37
N MET A 124 6.55 16.63 0.94
CA MET A 124 6.24 17.80 1.77
C MET A 124 5.38 17.44 2.99
N LEU A 125 4.38 16.56 2.81
CA LEU A 125 3.56 16.05 3.91
C LEU A 125 4.38 15.19 4.88
N GLY A 126 5.33 14.40 4.37
CA GLY A 126 6.28 13.62 5.18
C GLY A 126 7.22 14.48 6.02
N ASN A 127 7.48 15.74 5.63
CA ASN A 127 8.26 16.66 6.45
C ASN A 127 7.46 17.26 7.63
N LEU A 128 6.13 17.17 7.59
CA LEU A 128 5.23 17.66 8.64
C LEU A 128 4.80 16.55 9.61
N LEU A 129 4.90 15.29 9.20
CA LEU A 129 4.42 14.13 9.94
C LEU A 129 5.60 13.21 10.26
N SER A 130 5.70 12.75 11.50
CA SER A 130 6.66 11.69 11.85
C SER A 130 6.43 10.43 10.98
N ASP A 131 7.49 9.70 10.65
CA ASP A 131 7.45 8.45 9.87
C ASP A 131 6.36 7.48 10.37
N MET A 132 6.17 7.41 11.70
CA MET A 132 5.16 6.56 12.32
C MET A 132 3.73 7.08 12.17
N MET A 133 3.55 8.40 12.18
CA MET A 133 2.24 9.03 11.95
C MET A 133 1.80 8.83 10.49
N LEU A 134 2.75 8.80 9.56
CA LEU A 134 2.48 8.51 8.16
C LEU A 134 2.04 7.05 7.96
N LEU A 135 2.67 6.09 8.65
CA LEU A 135 2.24 4.70 8.68
C LEU A 135 0.85 4.52 9.32
N PHE A 136 0.60 5.16 10.47
CA PHE A 136 -0.69 5.15 11.14
C PHE A 136 -1.80 5.66 10.21
N THR A 137 -1.58 6.83 9.60
CA THR A 137 -2.53 7.46 8.68
C THR A 137 -2.77 6.61 7.45
N THR A 138 -1.71 5.99 6.90
CA THR A 138 -1.82 5.11 5.72
C THR A 138 -2.69 3.90 6.02
N ILE A 139 -2.53 3.26 7.18
CA ILE A 139 -3.34 2.09 7.56
C ILE A 139 -4.79 2.50 7.82
N VAL A 140 -5.02 3.60 8.52
CA VAL A 140 -6.37 4.13 8.71
C VAL A 140 -7.03 4.42 7.36
N PHE A 141 -6.30 5.06 6.44
CA PHE A 141 -6.81 5.37 5.11
C PHE A 141 -7.08 4.10 4.29
N LEU A 142 -6.17 3.12 4.33
CA LEU A 142 -6.31 1.86 3.58
C LEU A 142 -7.57 1.07 3.97
N PHE A 143 -7.95 1.08 5.25
CA PHE A 143 -9.15 0.40 5.74
C PHE A 143 -10.41 1.27 5.64
N THR A 144 -10.30 2.60 5.74
CA THR A 144 -11.47 3.50 5.75
C THR A 144 -11.87 3.96 4.35
N ALA A 145 -10.90 4.25 3.48
CA ALA A 145 -11.11 4.74 2.13
C ALA A 145 -12.00 3.83 1.26
N PRO A 146 -11.79 2.49 1.17
CA PRO A 146 -12.64 1.64 0.35
C PRO A 146 -14.10 1.63 0.83
N ILE A 147 -14.32 1.67 2.15
CA ILE A 147 -15.66 1.67 2.76
C ILE A 147 -16.35 3.02 2.54
N ALA A 148 -15.62 4.11 2.77
CA ALA A 148 -16.13 5.45 2.54
C ALA A 148 -16.48 5.68 1.06
N TYR A 149 -15.69 5.10 0.15
CA TYR A 149 -15.98 5.10 -1.27
C TYR A 149 -17.24 4.29 -1.60
N GLU A 150 -17.37 3.06 -1.10
CA GLU A 150 -18.53 2.22 -1.39
C GLU A 150 -19.84 2.86 -0.91
N LYS A 151 -19.83 3.49 0.26
CA LYS A 151 -21.01 4.19 0.82
C LYS A 151 -21.36 5.49 0.09
N ASN A 152 -20.37 6.21 -0.44
CA ASN A 152 -20.56 7.50 -1.11
C ASN A 152 -20.32 7.43 -2.62
N LYS A 153 -20.45 6.25 -3.22
CA LYS A 153 -20.07 5.99 -4.61
C LYS A 153 -20.69 6.99 -5.59
N SER A 154 -22.00 7.25 -5.47
CA SER A 154 -22.71 8.21 -6.32
C SER A 154 -22.23 9.65 -6.14
N ALA A 155 -21.94 10.07 -4.91
CA ALA A 155 -21.44 11.40 -4.62
C ALA A 155 -20.02 11.58 -5.18
N VAL A 156 -19.11 10.65 -4.85
CA VAL A 156 -17.71 10.70 -5.31
C VAL A 156 -17.63 10.64 -6.82
N ASP A 157 -18.36 9.72 -7.46
CA ASP A 157 -18.36 9.60 -8.92
C ASP A 157 -18.94 10.86 -9.58
N SER A 158 -19.98 11.48 -9.01
CA SER A 158 -20.52 12.74 -9.54
C SER A 158 -19.54 13.91 -9.41
N PHE A 159 -18.77 13.98 -8.32
CA PHE A 159 -17.71 14.97 -8.15
C PHE A 159 -16.56 14.74 -9.12
N LEU A 160 -16.13 13.49 -9.31
CA LEU A 160 -15.08 13.13 -10.27
C LEU A 160 -15.50 13.44 -11.71
N LEU A 161 -16.76 13.20 -12.07
CA LEU A 161 -17.31 13.55 -13.38
C LEU A 161 -17.29 15.06 -13.60
N LYS A 162 -17.75 15.85 -12.62
CA LYS A 162 -17.69 17.32 -12.71
C LYS A 162 -16.26 17.84 -12.82
N MET A 163 -15.33 17.31 -12.01
CA MET A 163 -13.92 17.71 -12.10
C MET A 163 -13.31 17.36 -13.45
N LYS A 164 -13.62 16.19 -14.01
CA LYS A 164 -13.15 15.79 -15.34
C LYS A 164 -13.69 16.73 -16.42
N GLU A 165 -14.94 17.15 -16.32
CA GLU A 165 -15.56 18.09 -17.24
C GLU A 165 -14.88 19.46 -17.18
N THR A 166 -14.72 20.03 -15.98
CA THR A 166 -14.04 21.33 -15.77
C THR A 166 -12.58 21.30 -16.24
N VAL A 167 -11.84 20.21 -15.96
CA VAL A 167 -10.46 20.05 -16.43
C VAL A 167 -10.40 19.97 -17.96
N ASN A 168 -11.34 19.26 -18.59
CA ASN A 168 -11.37 19.12 -20.04
C ASN A 168 -11.74 20.45 -20.74
N GLU A 169 -12.64 21.23 -20.14
CA GLU A 169 -12.99 22.56 -20.61
C GLU A 169 -11.78 23.52 -20.56
N HIS A 170 -11.07 23.54 -19.41
CA HIS A 170 -9.86 24.33 -19.27
C HIS A 170 -8.76 23.88 -20.24
N LEU A 171 -8.50 22.58 -20.37
CA LEU A 171 -7.54 22.07 -21.34
C LEU A 171 -7.92 22.40 -22.79
N GLY A 172 -9.21 22.33 -23.13
CA GLY A 172 -9.72 22.68 -24.46
C GLY A 172 -9.50 24.16 -24.79
N SER A 173 -9.78 25.07 -23.85
CA SER A 173 -9.54 26.51 -24.04
C SER A 173 -8.04 26.87 -24.14
N PHE A 174 -7.17 26.14 -23.42
CA PHE A 174 -5.72 26.31 -23.55
C PHE A 174 -5.21 25.78 -24.90
N GLN A 175 -5.74 24.65 -25.38
CA GLN A 175 -5.33 24.06 -26.64
C GLN A 175 -5.75 24.94 -27.84
N THR A 176 -6.94 25.54 -27.81
CA THR A 176 -7.39 26.47 -28.86
C THR A 176 -6.60 27.77 -28.86
N ARG A 177 -6.18 28.29 -27.68
CA ARG A 177 -5.27 29.44 -27.57
C ARG A 177 -3.87 29.13 -28.10
N PHE A 178 -3.33 27.94 -27.84
CA PHE A 178 -2.04 27.52 -28.40
C PHE A 178 -2.09 27.40 -29.93
N ASP A 179 -3.16 26.80 -30.46
CA ASP A 179 -3.29 26.57 -31.90
C ASP A 179 -3.56 27.86 -32.69
N SER A 180 -4.26 28.84 -32.09
CA SER A 180 -4.47 30.16 -32.70
C SER A 180 -3.21 31.03 -32.70
N THR A 181 -2.34 30.87 -31.70
CA THR A 181 -1.04 31.56 -31.63
C THR A 181 -0.07 30.98 -32.67
N ARG A 182 -0.06 29.66 -32.86
CA ARG A 182 0.75 28.97 -33.88
C ARG A 182 0.35 29.31 -35.33
N LYS A 183 -0.92 29.64 -35.60
CA LYS A 183 -1.39 30.04 -36.94
C LYS A 183 -1.10 31.52 -37.28
N ARG A 184 -0.63 32.32 -36.31
CA ARG A 184 -0.30 33.74 -36.49
C ARG A 184 1.19 33.99 -36.73
N GLU A 185 2.04 32.99 -36.51
CA GLU A 185 3.43 32.93 -36.98
C GLU A 185 3.48 32.23 -38.35
#